data_AF-A0A7J6QFR3-F1
#
_entry.id   AF-A0A7J6QFR3-F1
#
_cell.length_a   1.000
_cell.length_b   1.000
_cell.length_c   1.000
_cell.angle_alpha   90.00
_cell.angle_beta   90.00
_cell.angle_gamma   90.00
#
_symmetry.space_group_name_H-M   'P 1'
#
loop_
_entity.id
_entity.type
_entity.pdbx_description
1 polymer ?
#
loop_
_entity_poly.entity_id
_entity_poly.type
_entity_poly.pdbx_seq_one_letter_code
_entity_poly.pdbx_strand_id
1 'polypeptide(L)'
;KVAYYLRKKGGLRVLICACDTFRAGAVEQLKTHARCLNVDLFERGYGKDAADIAKQGLYYAKQNAYDVVLIDTAGRMQDNEPLMKSLARLVAVNNPDLILFVGEALVGYDAIDQLTKFNRALMDYSLS
;
A
#
# COMPACT_ATOMS: atom_id res chain seq x y z
N LYS A 1 3.87 9.29 -7.50
CA LYS A 1 4.62 10.52 -7.13
C LYS A 1 5.84 10.21 -6.26
N VAL A 2 5.65 9.60 -5.07
CA VAL A 2 6.75 9.21 -4.17
C VAL A 2 7.82 8.36 -4.88
N ALA A 3 7.41 7.33 -5.65
CA ALA A 3 8.33 6.52 -6.45
C ALA A 3 9.24 7.35 -7.38
N TYR A 4 8.68 8.35 -8.05
CA TYR A 4 9.44 9.25 -8.94
C TYR A 4 10.46 10.07 -8.15
N TYR A 5 10.05 10.63 -7.00
CA TYR A 5 10.92 11.42 -6.14
C TYR A 5 12.10 10.58 -5.61
N LEU A 6 11.81 9.40 -5.03
CA LEU A 6 12.83 8.51 -4.49
C LEU A 6 13.85 8.08 -5.55
N ARG A 7 13.38 7.76 -6.75
CA ARG A 7 14.27 7.41 -7.86
C ARG A 7 15.07 8.61 -8.37
N LYS A 8 14.43 9.74 -8.66
CA LYS A 8 15.10 10.88 -9.32
C LYS A 8 15.99 11.69 -8.39
N LYS A 9 15.61 11.85 -7.12
CA LYS A 9 16.36 12.62 -6.13
C LYS A 9 17.23 11.74 -5.23
N GLY A 10 16.72 10.56 -4.87
CA GLY A 10 17.45 9.62 -4.00
C GLY A 10 18.32 8.60 -4.75
N GLY A 11 18.14 8.44 -6.07
CA GLY A 11 18.86 7.40 -6.83
C GLY A 11 18.45 5.97 -6.46
N LEU A 12 17.34 5.80 -5.73
CA LEU A 12 16.92 4.52 -5.16
C LEU A 12 16.19 3.65 -6.19
N ARG A 13 16.43 2.34 -6.13
CA ARG A 13 15.66 1.32 -6.83
C ARG A 13 14.37 1.05 -6.07
N VAL A 14 13.24 1.39 -6.70
CA VAL A 14 11.91 1.31 -6.10
C VAL A 14 11.14 0.17 -6.75
N LEU A 15 10.50 -0.66 -5.93
CA LEU A 15 9.47 -1.62 -6.35
C LEU A 15 8.10 -1.14 -5.87
N ILE A 16 7.11 -1.13 -6.74
CA ILE A 16 5.71 -0.91 -6.35
C ILE A 16 5.03 -2.28 -6.21
N CYS A 17 4.34 -2.54 -5.10
CA CYS A 17 3.52 -3.74 -4.91
C CYS A 17 2.04 -3.37 -5.02
N ALA A 18 1.36 -3.88 -6.05
CA ALA A 18 -0.06 -3.65 -6.27
C ALA A 18 -0.91 -4.55 -5.36
N CYS A 19 -1.34 -4.03 -4.21
CA CYS A 19 -2.15 -4.75 -3.23
C CYS A 19 -3.61 -4.26 -3.17
N ASP A 20 -4.02 -3.34 -4.06
CA ASP A 20 -5.44 -3.06 -4.33
C ASP A 20 -6.02 -4.19 -5.20
N THR A 21 -6.53 -5.23 -4.54
CA THR A 21 -7.19 -6.37 -5.20
C THR A 21 -8.72 -6.24 -5.26
N PHE A 22 -9.27 -5.11 -4.79
CA PHE A 22 -10.71 -4.88 -4.69
C PHE A 22 -11.24 -3.99 -5.81
N ARG A 23 -10.54 -2.92 -6.18
CA ARG A 23 -11.01 -1.96 -7.18
C ARG A 23 -10.66 -2.41 -8.59
N ALA A 24 -11.67 -2.49 -9.46
CA ALA A 24 -11.48 -2.81 -10.86
C ALA A 24 -10.53 -1.79 -11.54
N GLY A 25 -9.52 -2.30 -12.24
CA GLY A 25 -8.55 -1.49 -12.98
C GLY A 25 -7.43 -0.86 -12.12
N ALA A 26 -7.39 -1.11 -10.81
CA ALA A 26 -6.35 -0.54 -9.94
C ALA A 26 -4.93 -0.98 -10.36
N VAL A 27 -4.78 -2.27 -10.68
CA VAL A 27 -3.51 -2.83 -11.16
C VAL A 27 -3.10 -2.23 -12.51
N GLU A 28 -4.04 -2.07 -13.45
CA GLU A 28 -3.77 -1.49 -14.78
C GLU A 28 -3.40 -0.01 -14.69
N GLN A 29 -4.02 0.73 -13.77
CA GLN A 29 -3.64 2.09 -13.44
C GLN A 29 -2.18 2.14 -12.94
N LEU A 30 -1.81 1.26 -12.00
CA LEU A 30 -0.43 1.18 -11.51
C LEU A 30 0.55 0.75 -12.60
N LYS A 31 0.21 -0.20 -13.46
CA LYS A 31 1.03 -0.59 -14.62
C LYS A 31 1.34 0.58 -15.53
N THR A 32 0.33 1.41 -15.80
CA THR A 32 0.52 2.62 -16.60
C THR A 32 1.50 3.59 -15.93
N HIS A 33 1.33 3.85 -14.63
CA HIS A 33 2.25 4.70 -13.88
C HIS A 33 3.66 4.12 -13.78
N ALA A 34 3.81 2.83 -13.50
CA ALA A 34 5.08 2.12 -13.44
C ALA A 34 5.84 2.23 -14.76
N ARG A 35 5.15 2.02 -15.90
CA ARG A 35 5.73 2.18 -17.25
C ARG A 35 6.15 3.62 -17.51
N CYS A 36 5.27 4.59 -17.29
CA CYS A 36 5.60 6.02 -17.50
C CYS A 36 6.78 6.48 -16.64
N LEU A 37 6.89 5.94 -15.43
CA LEU A 37 7.94 6.30 -14.50
C LEU A 37 9.18 5.43 -14.64
N ASN A 38 9.20 4.38 -15.46
CA ASN A 38 10.25 3.36 -15.51
C ASN A 38 10.64 2.88 -14.10
N VAL A 39 9.65 2.33 -13.39
CA VAL A 39 9.74 1.74 -12.06
C VAL A 39 9.11 0.35 -12.12
N ASP A 40 9.68 -0.62 -11.40
CA ASP A 40 9.18 -1.99 -11.42
C ASP A 40 7.90 -2.15 -10.61
N LEU A 41 7.02 -3.05 -11.08
CA LEU A 41 5.74 -3.37 -10.46
C LEU A 41 5.67 -4.86 -10.14
N PHE A 42 5.33 -5.17 -8.90
CA PHE A 42 4.98 -6.51 -8.44
C PHE A 42 3.46 -6.63 -8.34
N GLU A 43 2.88 -7.61 -9.02
CA GLU A 43 1.46 -7.91 -9.00
C GLU A 43 1.19 -9.43 -9.08
N ARG A 44 0.00 -9.86 -8.65
CA ARG A 44 -0.42 -11.28 -8.71
C ARG A 44 -1.84 -11.49 -9.25
N GLY A 45 -2.36 -10.53 -10.02
CA GLY A 45 -3.74 -10.55 -10.51
C GLY A 45 -4.78 -10.31 -9.39
N TYR A 46 -6.06 -10.33 -9.76
CA TYR A 46 -7.19 -10.05 -8.86
C TYR A 46 -7.54 -11.25 -7.96
N GLY A 47 -8.18 -10.97 -6.81
CA GLY A 47 -8.77 -12.01 -5.94
C GLY A 47 -7.78 -12.71 -5.00
N LYS A 48 -6.51 -12.29 -4.97
CA LYS A 48 -5.55 -12.74 -3.94
C LYS A 48 -5.56 -11.80 -2.74
N ASP A 49 -5.17 -12.36 -1.61
CA ASP A 49 -5.04 -11.60 -0.38
C ASP A 49 -3.90 -10.57 -0.45
N ALA A 50 -4.19 -9.35 -0.03
CA ALA A 50 -3.29 -8.21 -0.11
C ALA A 50 -2.03 -8.39 0.76
N ALA A 51 -2.16 -9.01 1.95
CA ALA A 51 -1.03 -9.28 2.83
C ALA A 51 -0.05 -10.28 2.23
N ASP A 52 -0.56 -11.31 1.55
CA ASP A 52 0.27 -12.32 0.89
C ASP A 52 0.99 -11.76 -0.35
N ILE A 53 0.33 -10.88 -1.11
CA ILE A 53 0.98 -10.16 -2.23
C ILE A 53 2.11 -9.29 -1.70
N ALA A 54 1.86 -8.49 -0.66
CA ALA A 54 2.89 -7.66 -0.03
C ALA A 54 4.07 -8.52 0.46
N LYS A 55 3.81 -9.66 1.09
CA LYS A 55 4.84 -10.57 1.61
C LYS A 55 5.72 -11.12 0.50
N GLN A 56 5.12 -11.57 -0.60
CA GLN A 56 5.86 -12.04 -1.77
C GLN A 56 6.62 -10.89 -2.45
N GLY A 57 6.04 -9.68 -2.48
CA GLY A 57 6.68 -8.48 -3.01
C GLY A 57 7.92 -8.08 -2.22
N LEU A 58 7.86 -8.12 -0.89
CA LEU A 58 9.02 -7.90 -0.01
C LEU A 58 10.11 -8.96 -0.23
N TYR A 59 9.72 -10.24 -0.35
CA TYR A 59 10.68 -11.30 -0.66
C TYR A 59 11.35 -11.07 -2.01
N TYR A 60 10.57 -10.78 -3.06
CA TYR A 60 11.07 -10.46 -4.39
C TYR A 60 12.01 -9.24 -4.36
N ALA A 61 11.63 -8.19 -3.64
CA ALA A 61 12.44 -6.99 -3.49
C ALA A 61 13.82 -7.29 -2.88
N LYS A 62 13.84 -8.12 -1.83
CA LYS A 62 15.08 -8.55 -1.15
C LYS A 62 15.98 -9.37 -2.07
N GLN A 63 15.42 -10.31 -2.84
CA GLN A 63 16.19 -11.14 -3.78
C GLN A 63 16.79 -10.34 -4.93
N ASN A 64 16.13 -9.25 -5.34
CA ASN A 64 16.52 -8.45 -6.49
C ASN A 64 17.19 -7.12 -6.11
N ALA A 65 17.55 -6.94 -4.83
CA ALA A 65 18.26 -5.78 -4.30
C ALA A 65 17.57 -4.43 -4.60
N TYR A 66 16.26 -4.34 -4.32
CA TYR A 66 15.54 -3.07 -4.28
C TYR A 66 15.78 -2.36 -2.95
N ASP A 67 15.89 -1.03 -3.00
CA ASP A 67 16.10 -0.20 -1.82
C ASP A 67 14.79 0.13 -1.11
N VAL A 68 13.70 0.29 -1.87
CA VAL A 68 12.39 0.69 -1.33
C VAL A 68 11.27 -0.13 -1.95
N VAL A 69 10.32 -0.57 -1.12
CA VAL A 69 9.06 -1.17 -1.55
C VAL A 69 7.91 -0.25 -1.19
N LEU A 70 7.12 0.16 -2.18
CA LEU A 70 5.89 0.93 -1.99
C LEU A 70 4.70 0.00 -2.13
N ILE A 71 3.99 -0.27 -1.04
CA ILE A 71 2.79 -1.10 -1.03
C ILE A 71 1.57 -0.20 -1.24
N ASP A 72 0.88 -0.37 -2.37
CA ASP A 72 -0.36 0.36 -2.66
C ASP A 72 -1.57 -0.49 -2.24
N THR A 73 -2.43 0.06 -1.39
CA THR A 73 -3.57 -0.65 -0.78
C THR A 73 -4.88 -0.10 -1.28
N ALA A 74 -5.94 -0.92 -1.30
CA ALA A 74 -7.28 -0.46 -1.66
C ALA A 74 -7.76 0.71 -0.79
N GLY A 75 -8.33 1.74 -1.42
CA GLY A 75 -9.03 2.82 -0.72
C GLY A 75 -10.22 2.29 0.07
N ARG A 76 -10.49 2.87 1.23
CA ARG A 76 -11.53 2.42 2.16
C ARG A 76 -12.06 3.57 2.98
N MET A 77 -13.36 3.52 3.28
CA MET A 77 -13.92 4.32 4.36
C MET A 77 -13.59 3.66 5.70
N GLN A 78 -13.47 4.47 6.74
CA GLN A 78 -13.07 4.08 8.09
C GLN A 78 -14.08 3.16 8.80
N ASP A 79 -15.30 3.08 8.30
CA ASP A 79 -16.37 2.19 8.74
C ASP A 79 -16.43 0.86 7.96
N ASN A 80 -15.61 0.70 6.91
CA ASN A 80 -15.54 -0.54 6.13
C ASN A 80 -14.69 -1.60 6.86
N GLU A 81 -15.33 -2.30 7.79
CA GLU A 81 -14.71 -3.31 8.64
C GLU A 81 -13.92 -4.40 7.85
N PRO A 82 -14.44 -4.99 6.76
CA PRO A 82 -13.69 -5.95 5.96
C PRO A 82 -12.36 -5.41 5.41
N LEU A 83 -12.36 -4.19 4.86
CA LEU A 83 -11.16 -3.58 4.31
C LEU A 83 -10.18 -3.16 5.41
N MET A 84 -10.68 -2.73 6.57
CA MET A 84 -9.84 -2.40 7.72
C MET A 84 -9.16 -3.62 8.33
N LYS A 85 -9.87 -4.77 8.43
CA LYS A 85 -9.27 -6.05 8.84
C LYS A 85 -8.19 -6.52 7.86
N SER A 86 -8.46 -6.41 6.56
CA SER A 86 -7.49 -6.74 5.51
C SER A 86 -6.22 -5.88 5.60
N LEU A 87 -6.38 -4.56 5.80
CA LEU A 87 -5.26 -3.65 6.03
C LEU A 87 -4.45 -4.03 7.27
N ALA A 88 -5.10 -4.24 8.40
CA ALA A 88 -4.41 -4.52 9.64
C ALA A 88 -3.63 -5.84 9.57
N ARG A 89 -4.22 -6.87 8.94
CA ARG A 89 -3.50 -8.12 8.62
C ARG A 89 -2.31 -7.86 7.71
N LEU A 90 -2.44 -7.04 6.68
CA LEU A 90 -1.32 -6.65 5.81
C LEU A 90 -0.20 -6.01 6.62
N VAL A 91 -0.50 -5.05 7.49
CA VAL A 91 0.48 -4.37 8.33
C VAL A 91 1.14 -5.35 9.31
N ALA A 92 0.36 -6.17 10.02
CA ALA A 92 0.86 -7.12 11.01
C ALA A 92 1.77 -8.19 10.40
N VAL A 93 1.39 -8.75 9.24
CA VAL A 93 2.16 -9.81 8.55
C VAL A 93 3.45 -9.29 7.93
N ASN A 94 3.44 -8.03 7.45
CA ASN A 94 4.54 -7.49 6.64
C ASN A 94 5.44 -6.50 7.38
N ASN A 95 5.05 -6.03 8.56
CA ASN A 95 5.82 -5.14 9.42
C ASN A 95 6.49 -3.97 8.66
N PRO A 96 5.72 -3.10 7.97
CA PRO A 96 6.27 -2.02 7.17
C PRO A 96 7.02 -0.99 8.02
N ASP A 97 8.14 -0.47 7.51
CA ASP A 97 8.95 0.54 8.22
C ASP A 97 8.20 1.86 8.44
N LEU A 98 7.29 2.20 7.53
CA LEU A 98 6.51 3.43 7.57
C LEU A 98 5.11 3.22 7.00
N ILE A 99 4.10 3.63 7.76
CA ILE A 99 2.69 3.66 7.33
C ILE A 99 2.32 5.11 7.04
N LEU A 100 1.87 5.38 5.81
CA LEU A 100 1.45 6.71 5.38
C LEU A 100 -0.07 6.75 5.18
N PHE A 101 -0.74 7.56 5.99
CA PHE A 101 -2.14 7.92 5.73
C PHE A 101 -2.20 9.00 4.64
N VAL A 102 -3.04 8.77 3.62
CA VAL A 102 -3.24 9.70 2.50
C VAL A 102 -4.67 10.21 2.56
N GLY A 103 -4.83 11.43 3.06
CA GLY A 103 -6.11 12.16 3.10
C GLY A 103 -6.13 13.33 2.13
N GLU A 104 -7.32 13.80 1.78
CA GLU A 104 -7.50 15.01 0.96
C GLU A 104 -7.48 16.26 1.83
N ALA A 105 -6.89 17.35 1.33
CA ALA A 105 -6.81 18.62 2.06
C ALA A 105 -8.17 19.34 2.20
N LEU A 106 -9.19 18.91 1.45
CA LEU A 106 -10.54 19.46 1.51
C LEU A 106 -11.37 18.89 2.68
N VAL A 107 -10.88 17.83 3.32
CA VAL A 107 -11.56 17.21 4.45
C VAL A 107 -11.40 18.12 5.67
N GLY A 108 -12.51 18.61 6.20
CA GLY A 108 -12.56 19.44 7.40
C GLY A 108 -12.41 18.61 8.68
N TYR A 109 -13.35 18.78 9.62
CA TYR A 109 -13.33 18.04 10.90
C TYR A 109 -13.32 16.52 10.75
N ASP A 110 -13.87 15.98 9.66
CA ASP A 110 -13.93 14.55 9.38
C ASP A 110 -12.55 13.90 9.23
N ALA A 111 -11.49 14.68 8.97
CA ALA A 111 -10.12 14.18 8.84
C ALA A 111 -9.60 13.60 10.17
N ILE A 112 -9.99 14.21 11.28
CA ILE A 112 -9.61 13.77 12.63
C ILE A 112 -10.28 12.43 12.96
N ASP A 113 -11.56 12.28 12.60
CA ASP A 113 -12.31 11.03 12.81
C ASP A 113 -11.72 9.88 11.95
N GLN A 114 -11.42 10.16 10.68
CA GLN A 114 -10.77 9.20 9.78
C GLN A 114 -9.43 8.71 10.34
N LEU A 115 -8.56 9.63 10.75
CA LEU A 115 -7.24 9.28 11.28
C LEU A 115 -7.34 8.50 12.60
N THR A 116 -8.25 8.90 13.49
CA THR A 116 -8.44 8.26 14.79
C THR A 116 -8.94 6.82 14.62
N LYS A 117 -9.95 6.61 13.77
CA LYS A 117 -10.49 5.26 13.48
C LYS A 117 -9.47 4.39 12.74
N PHE A 118 -8.70 4.97 11.83
CA PHE A 118 -7.63 4.27 11.13
C PHE A 118 -6.57 3.73 12.10
N ASN A 119 -6.04 4.60 12.98
CA ASN A 119 -5.03 4.22 13.96
C ASN A 119 -5.56 3.19 14.95
N ARG A 120 -6.80 3.37 15.43
CA ARG A 120 -7.44 2.43 16.33
C ARG A 120 -7.59 1.05 15.69
N ALA A 121 -8.11 0.97 14.47
CA ALA A 121 -8.26 -0.30 13.78
C ALA A 121 -6.92 -1.02 13.55
N LEU A 122 -5.84 -0.28 13.25
CA LEU A 122 -4.50 -0.88 13.15
C LEU A 122 -4.03 -1.47 14.50
N MET A 123 -4.34 -0.84 15.63
CA MET A 123 -4.01 -1.38 16.95
C MET A 123 -4.88 -2.57 17.32
N ASP A 124 -6.19 -2.48 17.13
CA ASP A 124 -7.15 -3.50 17.56
C ASP A 124 -6.94 -4.82 16.78
N TYR A 125 -6.70 -4.72 15.48
CA TYR A 125 -6.55 -5.90 14.61
C TYR A 125 -5.11 -6.39 14.43
N SER A 126 -4.09 -5.71 14.99
CA SER A 126 -2.73 -6.25 15.03
C SER A 126 -2.50 -7.20 16.21
N LEU A 127 -3.41 -7.20 17.19
CA LEU A 127 -3.39 -8.03 18.40
C LEU A 127 -4.29 -9.28 18.33
N SER A 128 -5.00 -9.47 17.21
CA SER A 128 -5.90 -10.63 16.98
C SER A 128 -5.39 -11.53 15.87
#